data_AF-A0A4Y8ID47-F1
#
_entry.id   AF-A0A4Y8ID47-F1
#
_cell.length_a   1.000
_cell.length_b   1.000
_cell.length_c   1.000
_cell.angle_alpha   90.00
_cell.angle_beta   90.00
_cell.angle_gamma   90.00
#
_symmetry.space_group_name_H-M   'P 1'
#
loop_
_entity.id
_entity.type
_entity.pdbx_description
1 polymer ?
#
loop_
_entity_poly.entity_id
_entity_poly.type
_entity_poly.pdbx_seq_one_letter_code
_entity_poly.pdbx_strand_id
1 'polypeptide(L)' 'MSNKLKESKMGAGIAIGVAIGVAIGAAIDNTGTGIAIGIAIGAGIGASMEAKAKKNTDEETKQNNDSGDNV' A
#
# COMPACT_ATOMS: atom_id res chain seq x y z
N MET A 1 -12.22 18.67 -14.61
CA MET A 1 -10.90 18.03 -14.52
C MET A 1 -10.86 17.25 -13.22
N SER A 2 -11.12 15.95 -13.28
CA SER A 2 -11.21 15.10 -12.07
C SER A 2 -9.83 14.52 -11.79
N ASN A 3 -9.08 15.18 -10.91
CA ASN A 3 -7.77 14.70 -10.49
C ASN A 3 -7.97 13.52 -9.52
N LYS A 4 -8.01 12.30 -10.05
CA LYS A 4 -7.99 11.07 -9.24
C LYS A 4 -6.60 11.02 -8.58
N LEU A 5 -6.47 11.59 -7.39
CA LEU A 5 -5.29 11.41 -6.54
C LEU A 5 -5.22 9.90 -6.27
N LYS A 6 -4.31 9.23 -6.95
CA LYS A 6 -4.06 7.80 -6.74
C LYS A 6 -3.50 7.69 -5.32
N GLU A 7 -4.37 7.45 -4.36
CA GLU A 7 -4.03 7.30 -2.95
C GLU A 7 -3.11 6.08 -2.85
N SER A 8 -1.81 6.32 -2.67
CA SER A 8 -0.82 5.26 -2.58
C SER A 8 -1.03 4.47 -1.30
N LYS A 9 -1.73 3.35 -1.42
CA LYS A 9 -2.06 2.42 -0.33
C LYS A 9 -0.82 1.91 0.42
N MET A 10 0.35 2.00 -0.21
CA MET A 10 1.63 1.69 0.41
C MET A 10 1.96 2.62 1.59
N GLY A 11 1.67 3.92 1.48
CA GLY A 11 1.92 4.90 2.55
C GLY A 11 1.04 4.65 3.78
N ALA A 12 -0.21 4.26 3.56
CA ALA A 12 -1.12 3.87 4.63
C ALA A 12 -0.63 2.61 5.37
N GLY A 13 -0.12 1.61 4.64
CA GLY A 13 0.44 0.39 5.24
C GLY A 13 1.63 0.68 6.16
N ILE A 14 2.55 1.55 5.73
CA ILE A 14 3.70 1.96 6.54
C ILE A 14 3.25 2.76 7.78
N ALA A 15 2.32 3.72 7.62
CA ALA A 15 1.84 4.51 8.74
C ALA A 15 1.19 3.65 9.85
N ILE A 16 0.36 2.67 9.46
CA ILE A 16 -0.27 1.73 10.38
C ILE A 16 0.79 0.85 11.05
N GLY A 17 1.73 0.30 10.26
CA GLY A 17 2.80 -0.55 10.78
C GLY A 17 3.69 0.16 11.79
N VAL A 18 4.06 1.42 11.54
CA VAL A 18 4.87 2.24 12.45
C VAL A 18 4.09 2.56 13.74
N ALA A 19 2.82 2.95 13.66
CA ALA A 19 2.02 3.24 14.85
C ALA A 19 1.92 2.01 15.79
N ILE A 20 1.68 0.82 15.22
CA ILE A 20 1.63 -0.44 15.96
C ILE A 20 3.03 -0.81 16.48
N GLY A 21 4.06 -0.70 15.65
CA GLY A 21 5.43 -1.03 16.00
C GLY A 21 5.99 -0.18 17.14
N VAL A 22 5.68 1.12 17.17
CA VAL A 22 6.05 2.01 18.28
C VAL A 22 5.30 1.65 19.56
N ALA A 23 4.00 1.36 19.47
CA ALA A 23 3.22 0.95 20.64
C ALA A 23 3.72 -0.36 21.25
N ILE A 24 4.04 -1.36 20.41
CA ILE A 24 4.64 -2.62 20.85
C ILE A 24 6.04 -2.37 21.39
N GLY A 25 6.90 -1.65 20.64
CA GLY A 25 8.27 -1.33 21.04
C GLY A 25 8.37 -0.64 22.39
N ALA A 26 7.43 0.27 22.69
CA ALA A 26 7.30 0.91 23.98
C ALA A 26 6.89 -0.07 25.10
N ALA A 27 6.11 -1.10 24.80
CA ALA A 27 5.70 -2.12 25.78
C ALA A 27 6.81 -3.13 26.12
N ILE A 28 7.71 -3.41 25.18
CA ILE A 28 8.87 -4.31 25.36
C ILE A 28 10.17 -3.57 25.76
N ASP A 29 10.09 -2.27 26.07
CA ASP A 29 11.24 -1.40 26.39
C ASP A 29 12.35 -1.42 25.31
N ASN A 30 11.95 -1.75 24.08
CA ASN A 30 12.84 -1.84 22.92
C ASN A 30 12.15 -1.29 21.68
N THR A 31 12.20 0.04 21.57
CA THR A 31 11.62 0.80 20.47
C THR A 31 12.27 0.45 19.14
N GLY A 32 13.56 0.08 19.11
CA GLY A 32 14.27 -0.30 17.90
C GLY A 32 13.71 -1.57 17.27
N THR A 33 13.50 -2.61 18.09
CA THR A 33 12.86 -3.86 17.65
C THR A 33 11.40 -3.65 17.28
N GLY A 34 10.65 -2.85 18.05
CA GLY A 34 9.26 -2.52 17.73
C GLY A 34 9.09 -1.81 16.38
N ILE A 35 9.92 -0.81 16.10
CA ILE A 35 9.90 -0.10 14.80
C ILE A 35 10.29 -1.05 13.66
N ALA A 36 11.33 -1.89 13.82
CA ALA A 36 11.73 -2.85 12.80
C ALA A 36 10.60 -3.84 12.45
N ILE A 37 9.94 -4.39 13.46
CA ILE A 37 8.79 -5.29 13.29
C ILE A 37 7.61 -4.53 12.65
N GLY A 38 7.32 -3.33 13.14
CA GLY A 38 6.24 -2.48 12.61
C GLY A 38 6.42 -2.13 11.14
N ILE A 39 7.63 -1.75 10.73
CA ILE A 39 7.96 -1.49 9.33
C ILE A 39 7.86 -2.76 8.50
N ALA A 40 8.36 -3.90 8.97
CA ALA A 40 8.28 -5.17 8.24
C ALA A 40 6.81 -5.59 7.98
N ILE A 41 5.94 -5.46 9.00
CA ILE A 41 4.51 -5.75 8.89
C ILE A 41 3.83 -4.72 7.99
N GLY A 42 4.06 -3.43 8.23
CA GLY A 42 3.46 -2.33 7.47
C GLY A 42 3.84 -2.34 5.99
N ALA A 43 5.10 -2.63 5.69
CA ALA A 43 5.60 -2.82 4.33
C ALA A 43 5.06 -4.09 3.71
N GLY A 44 4.94 -5.21 4.45
CA GLY A 44 4.33 -6.45 3.94
C GLY A 44 2.86 -6.28 3.56
N ILE A 45 2.08 -5.61 4.42
CA ILE A 45 0.67 -5.31 4.16
C ILE A 45 0.55 -4.28 3.03
N GLY A 46 1.33 -3.20 3.08
CA GLY A 46 1.40 -2.16 2.06
C GLY A 46 1.75 -2.73 0.68
N ALA A 47 2.78 -3.57 0.60
CA ALA A 47 3.21 -4.24 -0.62
C ALA A 47 2.19 -5.26 -1.11
N SER A 48 1.51 -5.99 -0.22
CA SER A 48 0.45 -6.93 -0.61
C SER A 48 -0.79 -6.22 -1.17
N MET A 49 -1.16 -5.09 -0.56
CA MET A 49 -2.25 -4.23 -1.06
C MET A 49 -1.87 -3.53 -2.36
N GLU A 50 -0.63 -3.06 -2.49
CA GLU A 50 -0.07 -2.51 -3.72
C GLU A 50 -0.01 -3.57 -4.82
N ALA A 51 0.41 -4.80 -4.51
CA ALA A 51 0.44 -5.91 -5.47
C ALA A 51 -0.98 -6.30 -5.93
N LYS A 52 -1.96 -6.32 -5.03
CA LYS A 52 -3.38 -6.47 -5.40
C LYS A 52 -3.89 -5.27 -6.18
N ALA A 53 -3.51 -4.05 -5.81
CA ALA A 53 -3.91 -2.84 -6.53
C ALA A 53 -3.29 -2.79 -7.93
N LYS A 54 -2.05 -3.30 -8.11
CA LYS A 54 -1.40 -3.48 -9.40
C LYS A 54 -2.10 -4.54 -10.24
N LYS A 55 -2.50 -5.69 -9.67
CA LYS A 55 -3.34 -6.66 -10.40
C LYS A 55 -4.70 -6.10 -10.84
N ASN A 56 -5.25 -5.15 -10.09
CA ASN A 56 -6.44 -4.41 -10.50
C ASN A 56 -6.12 -3.20 -11.40
N THR A 57 -4.86 -2.79 -11.54
CA THR A 57 -4.42 -1.74 -12.49
C THR A 57 -3.94 -2.37 -13.81
N ASP A 58 -3.61 -3.66 -13.81
CA ASP A 58 -3.46 -4.42 -15.05
C ASP A 58 -4.82 -4.74 -15.70
N GLU A 59 -5.92 -4.59 -14.95
CA GLU A 59 -7.30 -4.61 -15.46
C GLU A 59 -7.96 -3.21 -15.51
N GLU A 60 -7.54 -2.22 -14.70
CA GLU A 60 -7.98 -0.81 -14.77
C GLU A 60 -6.88 0.11 -15.36
N THR A 61 -6.06 -0.42 -16.27
CA THR A 61 -5.34 0.29 -17.35
C THR A 61 -5.40 -0.52 -18.66
N LYS A 62 -6.20 -1.59 -18.71
CA LYS A 62 -6.63 -2.29 -19.93
C LYS A 62 -8.15 -2.33 -20.10
N GLN A 63 -8.83 -1.31 -19.61
CA GLN A 63 -10.18 -0.97 -20.06
C GLN A 63 -10.09 0.49 -20.51
N ASN A 64 -10.69 0.81 -21.65
CA ASN A 64 -10.62 2.09 -22.38
C ASN A 64 -9.39 2.24 -23.31
N ASN A 65 -9.27 1.36 -24.30
CA ASN A 65 -9.13 1.72 -25.72
C ASN A 65 -9.13 0.43 -26.57
N ASP A 66 -10.20 -0.36 -26.43
CA ASP A 66 -10.68 -1.20 -27.51
C ASP A 66 -12.13 -0.82 -27.73
N SER A 67 -12.31 0.22 -28.55
CA SER A 67 -13.55 0.47 -29.26
C SER A 67 -13.12 0.53 -30.71
N GLY A 68 -13.27 -0.59 -31.40
CA GLY A 68 -13.07 -0.68 -32.82
C GLY A 68 -14.09 0.19 -33.57
N ASP A 69 -13.62 0.77 -34.67
CA ASP A 69 -14.32 0.80 -35.96
C ASP A 69 -13.28 1.19 -37.03
N ASN A 70 -12.82 0.28 -37.89
CA ASN A 70 -13.49 -0.21 -39.10
C ASN A 70 -13.80 0.92 -40.11
N VAL A 71 -12.80 1.28 -40.93
CA VAL A 71 -12.92 1.48 -42.40
C VAL A 71 -11.58 1.20 -43.07
#